data_AF-A0A7V9F1R9-F1
#
_entry.id   AF-A0A7V9F1R9-F1
#
_cell.length_a   1.000
_cell.length_b   1.000
_cell.length_c   1.000
_cell.angle_alpha   90.00
_cell.angle_beta   90.00
_cell.angle_gamma   90.00
#
_symmetry.space_group_name_H-M   'P 1'
#
loop_
_entity.id
_entity.type
_entity.pdbx_description
1 polymer ?
#
loop_
_entity_poly.entity_id
_entity_poly.type
_entity_poly.pdbx_seq_one_letter_code
_entity_poly.pdbx_strand_id
1 'polypeptide(L)'
;MTGTSALTLSAEIRQRFDEFSRSQKDVGQYIVDHLDEASFHTAEELARRANTSSSTVVRFAQALGFEGFPELQAAARDEYRRAREGADGVV
;
A
#
# COMPACT_ATOMS: atom_id res chain seq x y z
N MET A 1 8.47 -7.51 -15.84
CA MET A 1 9.30 -6.35 -15.45
C MET A 1 8.51 -5.08 -15.76
N THR A 2 7.65 -4.64 -14.84
CA THR A 2 7.07 -3.31 -14.91
C THR A 2 7.94 -2.42 -14.04
N GLY A 3 8.70 -1.53 -14.68
CA GLY A 3 9.50 -0.53 -13.98
C GLY A 3 8.61 0.60 -13.49
N THR A 4 8.16 0.53 -12.23
CA THR A 4 7.62 1.69 -11.52
C THR A 4 8.80 2.44 -10.91
N SER A 5 9.50 3.25 -11.71
CA SER A 5 10.72 3.94 -11.27
C SER A 5 10.53 5.40 -10.85
N ALA A 6 9.33 5.87 -10.49
CA ALA A 6 9.19 7.26 -10.04
C ALA A 6 8.06 7.57 -9.04
N LEU A 7 7.11 6.67 -8.79
CA LEU A 7 5.89 6.98 -8.03
C LEU A 7 5.85 6.20 -6.72
N THR A 8 5.38 6.85 -5.66
CA THR A 8 5.21 6.22 -4.35
C THR A 8 4.03 5.25 -4.37
N LEU A 9 3.97 4.29 -3.43
CA LEU A 9 2.86 3.34 -3.34
C LEU A 9 1.52 4.10 -3.24
N SER A 10 1.43 5.12 -2.39
CA SER A 10 0.22 5.94 -2.25
C SER A 10 -0.17 6.64 -3.56
N ALA A 11 0.81 7.09 -4.34
CA ALA A 11 0.56 7.73 -5.64
C ALA A 11 0.06 6.72 -6.68
N GLU A 12 0.60 5.50 -6.70
CA GLU A 12 0.13 4.41 -7.56
C GLU A 12 -1.32 4.01 -7.23
N ILE A 13 -1.63 3.87 -5.93
CA ILE A 13 -2.98 3.54 -5.47
C ILE A 13 -3.99 4.61 -5.91
N ARG A 14 -3.65 5.90 -5.75
CA ARG A 14 -4.53 7.00 -6.14
C ARG A 14 -4.76 7.07 -7.65
N GLN A 15 -3.72 6.86 -8.46
CA GLN A 15 -3.84 6.91 -9.92
C GLN A 15 -4.73 5.81 -10.49
N ARG A 16 -4.67 4.62 -9.89
CA ARG A 16 -5.44 3.45 -10.34
C ARG A 16 -6.70 3.22 -9.52
N PHE A 17 -7.07 4.17 -8.66
CA PHE A 17 -8.12 3.98 -7.66
C PHE A 17 -9.44 3.55 -8.31
N ASP A 18 -9.82 4.16 -9.43
CA ASP A 18 -11.07 3.88 -10.13
C ASP A 18 -11.11 2.51 -10.82
N GLU A 19 -9.96 1.87 -11.04
CA GLU A 19 -9.87 0.51 -11.61
C GLU A 19 -10.17 -0.57 -10.55
N PHE A 20 -10.11 -0.23 -9.27
CA PHE A 20 -10.28 -1.18 -8.18
C PHE A 20 -11.75 -1.49 -7.89
N SER A 21 -12.03 -2.75 -7.56
CA SER A 21 -13.30 -3.14 -6.96
C SER A 21 -13.51 -2.44 -5.61
N ARG A 22 -14.75 -2.41 -5.10
CA ARG A 22 -15.07 -1.76 -3.82
C ARG A 22 -14.16 -2.22 -2.67
N SER A 23 -13.99 -3.53 -2.51
CA SER A 23 -13.18 -4.09 -1.42
C SER A 23 -11.67 -3.87 -1.61
N GLN A 24 -11.21 -3.65 -2.83
CA GLN A 24 -9.84 -3.23 -3.12
C GLN A 24 -9.65 -1.73 -2.86
N LYS A 25 -10.66 -0.91 -3.18
CA LYS A 25 -10.69 0.52 -2.80
C LYS A 25 -10.61 0.67 -1.28
N ASP A 26 -11.32 -0.16 -0.52
CA ASP A 26 -11.25 -0.13 0.94
C ASP A 26 -9.83 -0.41 1.47
N VAL A 27 -9.11 -1.37 0.87
CA VAL A 27 -7.69 -1.65 1.20
C VAL A 27 -6.77 -0.49 0.80
N GLY A 28 -6.91 -0.01 -0.43
CA GLY A 28 -6.09 1.08 -0.95
C GLY A 28 -6.28 2.38 -0.15
N GLN A 29 -7.52 2.70 0.21
CA GLN A 29 -7.86 3.86 1.02
C GLN A 29 -7.20 3.76 2.40
N TYR A 30 -7.30 2.61 3.08
CA TYR A 30 -6.64 2.43 4.38
C TYR A 30 -5.12 2.62 4.29
N ILE A 31 -4.47 2.05 3.28
CA ILE A 31 -3.01 2.21 3.10
C ILE A 31 -2.64 3.68 2.89
N VAL A 32 -3.42 4.41 2.10
CA VAL A 32 -3.19 5.83 1.80
C VAL A 32 -3.39 6.71 3.03
N ASP A 33 -4.40 6.42 3.85
CA ASP A 33 -4.76 7.22 5.02
C ASP A 33 -3.89 6.87 6.25
N HIS A 34 -3.41 5.63 6.34
CA HIS A 34 -2.68 5.07 7.49
C HIS A 34 -1.38 4.38 7.06
N LEU A 35 -0.57 5.05 6.24
CA LEU A 35 0.65 4.47 5.65
C LEU A 35 1.65 3.99 6.71
N ASP A 36 1.78 4.74 7.81
CA ASP A 36 2.64 4.41 8.94
C ASP A 36 2.22 3.10 9.61
N GLU A 37 0.93 2.90 9.86
CA GLU A 37 0.40 1.66 10.44
C GLU A 37 0.48 0.49 9.43
N ALA A 38 0.01 0.72 8.20
CA ALA A 38 -0.05 -0.29 7.13
C ALA A 38 1.34 -0.86 6.79
N SER A 39 2.40 -0.06 6.92
CA SER A 39 3.78 -0.47 6.73
C SER A 39 4.18 -1.63 7.65
N PHE A 40 3.58 -1.77 8.83
CA PHE A 40 3.96 -2.77 9.83
C PHE A 40 2.88 -3.82 10.12
N HIS A 41 1.70 -3.70 9.51
CA HIS A 41 0.63 -4.68 9.64
C HIS A 41 0.94 -6.01 8.91
N THR A 42 0.37 -7.10 9.39
CA THR A 42 0.26 -8.34 8.60
C THR A 42 -0.88 -8.20 7.58
N ALA A 43 -0.96 -9.12 6.61
CA ALA A 43 -2.09 -9.14 5.66
C ALA A 43 -3.44 -9.27 6.37
N GLU A 44 -3.50 -10.03 7.46
CA GLU A 44 -4.72 -10.22 8.24
C GLU A 44 -5.11 -8.98 9.04
N GLU A 45 -4.14 -8.29 9.65
CA GLU A 45 -4.40 -7.03 10.35
C GLU A 45 -4.90 -5.97 9.37
N LEU A 46 -4.21 -5.80 8.24
CA LEU A 46 -4.62 -4.87 7.19
C LEU A 46 -6.03 -5.20 6.68
N ALA A 47 -6.32 -6.48 6.45
CA ALA A 47 -7.65 -6.91 6.03
C ALA A 47 -8.72 -6.53 7.04
N ARG A 48 -8.47 -6.77 8.34
CA ARG A 48 -9.42 -6.44 9.40
C ARG A 48 -9.67 -4.94 9.48
N ARG A 49 -8.63 -4.13 9.38
CA ARG A 49 -8.69 -2.67 9.43
C ARG A 49 -9.42 -2.07 8.24
N ALA A 50 -9.20 -2.63 7.05
CA ALA A 50 -9.89 -2.27 5.82
C ALA A 50 -11.25 -2.96 5.66
N ASN A 51 -11.77 -3.63 6.69
CA ASN A 51 -13.05 -4.35 6.67
C ASN A 51 -13.19 -5.33 5.49
N THR A 52 -12.15 -6.12 5.24
CA THR A 52 -12.03 -7.04 4.11
C THR A 52 -11.41 -8.37 4.54
N SER A 53 -11.05 -9.21 3.56
CA SER A 53 -10.37 -10.49 3.78
C SER A 53 -8.90 -10.46 3.40
N SER A 54 -8.08 -11.32 4.02
CA SER A 54 -6.65 -11.46 3.68
C SER A 54 -6.44 -11.82 2.20
N SER A 55 -7.35 -12.59 1.59
CA SER A 55 -7.31 -12.91 0.16
C SER A 55 -7.58 -11.68 -0.70
N THR A 56 -8.45 -10.76 -0.27
CA THR A 56 -8.64 -9.46 -0.93
C THR A 56 -7.37 -8.61 -0.89
N VAL A 57 -6.66 -8.58 0.25
CA VAL A 57 -5.38 -7.87 0.38
C VAL A 57 -4.33 -8.42 -0.59
N VAL A 58 -4.22 -9.75 -0.71
CA VAL A 58 -3.30 -10.38 -1.68
C VAL A 58 -3.70 -10.06 -3.13
N ARG A 59 -4.99 -10.15 -3.46
CA ARG A 59 -5.49 -9.78 -4.81
C ARG A 59 -5.33 -8.30 -5.12
N PHE A 60 -5.40 -7.43 -4.11
CA PHE A 60 -5.11 -6.01 -4.26
C PHE A 60 -3.64 -5.77 -4.60
N ALA A 61 -2.72 -6.42 -3.88
CA ALA A 61 -1.28 -6.36 -4.21
C ALA A 61 -1.00 -6.82 -5.65
N GLN A 62 -1.62 -7.93 -6.06
CA GLN A 62 -1.51 -8.43 -7.43
C GLN A 62 -2.11 -7.49 -8.47
N ALA A 63 -3.24 -6.83 -8.17
CA ALA A 63 -3.85 -5.84 -9.06
C ALA A 63 -2.93 -4.62 -9.27
N LEU A 64 -2.15 -4.25 -8.24
CA LEU A 64 -1.12 -3.21 -8.33
C LEU A 64 0.14 -3.66 -9.08
N GLY A 65 0.30 -4.97 -9.34
CA GLY A 65 1.44 -5.52 -10.08
C GLY A 65 2.52 -6.16 -9.20
N PHE A 66 2.29 -6.28 -7.90
CA PHE A 66 3.17 -6.99 -6.97
C PHE A 66 2.90 -8.51 -7.02
N GLU A 67 3.90 -9.34 -6.69
CA GLU A 67 3.70 -10.79 -6.58
C GLU A 67 2.74 -11.16 -5.44
N GLY A 68 2.67 -10.33 -4.39
CA GLY A 68 1.75 -10.50 -3.29
C GLY A 68 1.93 -9.44 -2.19
N PHE A 69 1.29 -9.69 -1.04
CA PHE A 69 1.30 -8.76 0.08
C PHE A 69 2.71 -8.39 0.59
N PRO A 70 3.69 -9.31 0.72
CA PRO A 70 5.02 -8.95 1.24
C PRO A 70 5.72 -7.86 0.42
N GLU A 71 5.58 -7.88 -0.90
CA GLU A 71 6.19 -6.89 -1.78
C GLU A 71 5.45 -5.54 -1.71
N LEU A 72 4.12 -5.55 -1.65
CA LEU A 72 3.33 -4.35 -1.37
C LEU A 72 3.72 -3.74 -0.01
N GLN A 73 3.91 -4.56 1.03
CA GLN A 73 4.32 -4.09 2.35
C GLN A 73 5.73 -3.48 2.31
N ALA A 74 6.65 -4.08 1.54
CA ALA A 74 7.98 -3.52 1.35
C ALA A 74 7.93 -2.13 0.69
N ALA A 75 7.07 -1.94 -0.32
CA ALA A 75 6.85 -0.63 -0.95
C ALA A 75 6.26 0.40 0.04
N ALA A 76 5.31 -0.01 0.89
CA ALA A 76 4.75 0.85 1.94
C ALA A 76 5.84 1.30 2.94
N ARG A 77 6.67 0.36 3.41
CA ARG A 77 7.79 0.65 4.33
C ARG A 77 8.83 1.58 3.72
N ASP A 78 9.13 1.39 2.44
CA ASP A 78 10.06 2.24 1.70
C ASP A 78 9.54 3.69 1.58
N GLU A 79 8.26 3.86 1.23
CA GLU A 79 7.61 5.17 1.22
C GLU A 79 7.58 5.81 2.61
N TYR A 80 7.18 5.05 3.64
CA TYR A 80 7.19 5.52 5.02
C TYR A 80 8.57 6.01 5.47
N ARG A 81 9.64 5.26 5.16
CA ARG A 81 11.01 5.65 5.48
C ARG A 81 11.40 6.96 4.80
N ARG A 82 11.15 7.08 3.48
CA ARG A 82 11.47 8.31 2.73
C ARG A 82 10.70 9.52 3.24
N ALA A 83 9.43 9.33 3.62
CA ALA A 83 8.61 10.39 4.20
C ALA A 83 9.17 10.88 5.55
N ARG A 84 9.77 9.98 6.35
CA ARG A 84 10.44 10.35 7.61
C ARG A 84 11.80 11.02 7.38
N GLU A 85 12.61 10.49 6.47
CA GLU A 85 13.93 11.06 6.14
C GLU A 85 13.83 12.50 5.60
N GLY A 86 12.77 12.81 4.84
CA GLY A 86 12.48 14.19 4.41
C GLY A 86 12.00 15.12 5.52
N ALA A 87 11.46 14.59 6.62
CA ALA A 87 10.99 15.36 7.77
C ALA A 87 12.09 15.58 8.83
N ASP A 88 13.02 14.62 8.96
CA ASP A 88 14.13 14.64 9.93
C ASP A 88 15.42 15.28 9.38
N GLY A 89 15.43 15.72 8.11
CA GLY A 89 16.59 16.33 7.42
C GLY A 89 16.80 17.83 7.65
N VAL A 90 16.11 18.45 8.63
CA VAL A 90 16.31 19.85 9.03
C VAL A 90 16.88 19.89 10.45
N VAL A 91 18.18 19.62 10.58
CA VAL A 91 18.98 19.95 11.78
C VAL A 91 20.33 20.54 11.39
#